data_AF-A0A0C2WXB4-F1
#
_entry.id   AF-A0A0C2WXB4-F1
#
_cell.length_a   1.000
_cell.length_b   1.000
_cell.length_c   1.000
_cell.angle_alpha   90.00
_cell.angle_beta   90.00
_cell.angle_gamma   90.00
#
_symmetry.space_group_name_H-M   'P 1'
#
loop_
_entity.id
_entity.type
_entity.pdbx_description
1 polymer ?
#
loop_
_entity_poly.entity_id
_entity_poly.type
_entity_poly.pdbx_seq_one_letter_code
_entity_poly.pdbx_strand_id
1 'polypeptide(L)'
;MSLDFSIVGLRNQSYSEQELDIVRRLRQTCMEKLQVLRDGIRVLRCDAERLEIQIQRLDIALAPHNKLPFEILLRIFELCCDKPAQIPAQNGIYTISHVCSLWRQIALSTPGFWANVSI
;
A
#
# COMPACT_ATOMS: atom_id res chain seq x y z
N MET A 1 8.91 37.66 40.57
CA MET A 1 10.13 36.99 40.06
C MET A 1 9.66 36.11 38.92
N SER A 2 10.11 36.33 37.68
CA SER A 2 9.62 35.57 36.51
C SER A 2 10.29 34.20 36.44
N LEU A 3 9.51 33.13 36.24
CA LEU A 3 10.06 31.79 36.04
C LEU A 3 10.82 31.73 34.72
N ASP A 4 12.10 31.35 34.77
CA ASP A 4 12.87 31.08 33.56
C ASP A 4 12.68 29.62 33.12
N PHE A 5 11.82 29.42 32.11
CA PHE A 5 11.50 28.09 31.57
C PHE A 5 12.67 27.38 30.89
N SER A 6 13.76 28.08 30.57
CA SER A 6 14.94 27.46 29.92
C SER A 6 15.76 26.60 30.87
N ILE A 7 15.60 26.78 32.20
CA ILE A 7 16.34 26.06 33.24
C ILE A 7 15.46 25.16 34.13
N VAL A 8 14.14 25.22 33.98
CA VAL A 8 13.18 24.40 34.74
C VAL A 8 13.46 22.91 34.51
N GLY A 9 13.68 22.17 35.59
CA GLY A 9 13.98 20.74 35.56
C GLY A 9 15.43 20.38 35.24
N LEU A 10 16.32 21.35 34.97
CA LEU A 10 17.75 21.12 34.70
C LEU A 10 18.63 21.25 35.95
N ARG A 11 18.08 21.71 37.08
CA ARG A 11 18.77 21.85 38.38
C ARG A 11 17.87 21.37 39.52
N ASN A 12 18.47 20.82 40.57
CA ASN A 12 17.78 20.49 41.83
C ASN A 12 17.49 21.78 42.62
N GLN A 13 16.42 22.47 42.22
CA GLN A 13 15.93 23.68 42.89
C GLN A 13 14.51 23.41 43.42
N SER A 14 14.20 23.97 44.59
CA SER A 14 12.84 23.98 45.14
C SER A 14 12.01 25.06 44.42
N TYR A 15 10.84 24.65 43.90
CA TYR A 15 9.86 25.54 43.28
C TYR A 15 8.73 25.82 44.26
N SER A 16 8.21 27.03 44.25
CA SER A 16 6.96 27.37 44.95
C SER A 16 5.74 26.78 44.24
N GLU A 17 4.61 26.66 44.94
CA GLU A 17 3.38 26.11 44.35
C GLU A 17 2.88 26.91 43.14
N GLN A 18 3.03 28.23 43.15
CA GLN A 18 2.65 29.08 42.01
C GLN A 18 3.46 28.76 40.76
N GLU A 19 4.76 28.51 40.93
CA GLU A 19 5.67 28.15 39.85
C GLU A 19 5.37 26.75 39.30
N LEU A 20 5.09 25.79 40.19
CA LEU A 20 4.66 24.45 39.80
C LEU A 20 3.33 24.47 39.03
N ASP A 21 2.38 25.31 39.43
CA ASP A 21 1.11 25.48 38.70
C ASP A 21 1.30 26.02 37.29
N ILE A 22 2.21 26.96 37.09
CA ILE A 22 2.53 27.49 35.76
C ILE A 22 3.16 26.37 34.91
N VAL A 23 4.11 25.61 35.47
CA VAL A 23 4.74 24.48 34.78
C VAL A 23 3.71 23.40 34.41
N ARG A 24 2.79 23.05 35.31
CA ARG A 24 1.70 22.09 35.06
C ARG A 24 0.83 22.54 33.89
N ARG A 25 0.40 23.82 33.88
CA ARG A 25 -0.43 24.38 32.80
C ARG A 25 0.29 24.38 31.46
N LEU A 26 1.55 24.82 31.42
CA LEU A 26 2.33 24.82 30.19
C LEU A 26 2.56 23.41 29.65
N ARG A 27 2.89 22.45 30.52
CA ARG A 27 3.00 21.04 30.13
C ARG A 27 1.68 20.56 29.52
N GLN A 28 0.55 20.89 30.14
CA GLN A 28 -0.78 20.52 29.63
C GLN A 28 -1.02 21.08 28.23
N THR A 29 -0.78 22.38 28.02
CA THR A 29 -0.90 23.01 26.70
C THR A 29 0.03 22.39 25.66
N CYS A 30 1.27 22.06 26.04
CA CYS A 30 2.21 21.39 25.14
C CYS A 30 1.73 19.98 24.76
N MET A 31 1.20 19.20 25.72
CA MET A 31 0.63 17.88 25.45
C MET A 31 -0.55 17.96 24.49
N GLU A 32 -1.45 18.94 24.67
CA GLU A 32 -2.60 19.16 23.79
C GLU A 32 -2.17 19.49 22.36
N LYS A 33 -1.23 20.44 22.18
CA LYS A 33 -0.67 20.77 20.86
C LYS A 33 -0.03 19.56 20.19
N LEU A 34 0.73 18.78 20.96
CA LEU A 34 1.42 17.61 20.45
C LEU A 34 0.42 16.52 20.04
N GLN A 35 -0.68 16.37 20.78
CA GLN A 35 -1.76 15.46 20.42
C GLN A 35 -2.45 15.87 19.11
N VAL A 36 -2.77 17.15 18.95
CA VAL A 36 -3.35 17.69 17.70
C VAL A 36 -2.42 17.41 16.50
N LEU A 37 -1.11 17.63 16.65
CA LEU A 37 -0.15 17.34 15.58
C LEU A 37 -0.08 15.84 15.27
N ARG A 38 -0.11 14.97 16.28
CA ARG A 38 -0.15 13.51 16.08
C ARG A 38 -1.40 13.07 15.33
N ASP A 39 -2.56 13.62 15.69
CA ASP A 39 -3.81 13.31 15.02
C ASP A 39 -3.80 13.79 13.56
N GLY A 40 -3.22 14.97 13.29
CA GLY A 40 -2.99 15.47 11.93
C GLY A 40 -2.10 14.54 11.10
N ILE A 41 -0.96 14.10 11.65
CA ILE A 41 -0.07 13.14 10.99
C ILE A 41 -0.81 11.83 10.67
N ARG A 42 -1.62 11.34 11.60
CA ARG A 42 -2.40 10.11 11.40
C ARG A 42 -3.37 10.25 10.22
N VAL A 43 -4.12 11.35 10.15
CA VAL A 43 -5.05 11.61 9.05
C VAL A 43 -4.33 11.68 7.71
N LEU A 44 -3.24 12.45 7.63
CA LEU A 44 -2.45 12.57 6.40
C LEU A 44 -1.87 11.23 5.93
N ARG A 45 -1.47 10.35 6.86
CA ARG A 45 -1.02 8.99 6.52
C ARG A 45 -2.14 8.14 5.92
N CYS A 46 -3.33 8.14 6.53
CA CYS A 46 -4.47 7.43 5.98
C CYS A 46 -4.85 7.94 4.57
N ASP A 47 -4.78 9.26 4.36
CA ASP A 47 -5.02 9.85 3.05
C ASP A 47 -3.96 9.45 2.02
N ALA A 48 -2.68 9.39 2.41
CA ALA A 48 -1.61 8.91 1.54
C ALA A 48 -1.83 7.44 1.14
N GLU A 49 -2.10 6.55 2.10
CA GLU A 49 -2.40 5.13 1.82
C GLU A 49 -3.59 4.97 0.86
N ARG A 50 -4.64 5.81 1.03
CA ARG A 50 -5.79 5.81 0.11
C ARG A 50 -5.39 6.22 -1.30
N LEU A 51 -4.58 7.28 -1.45
CA LEU A 51 -4.11 7.75 -2.74
C LEU A 51 -3.21 6.72 -3.43
N GLU A 52 -2.35 6.03 -2.69
CA GLU A 52 -1.53 4.94 -3.23
C GLU A 52 -2.39 3.81 -3.82
N ILE A 53 -3.44 3.38 -3.11
CA ILE A 53 -4.39 2.39 -3.62
C ILE A 53 -5.10 2.90 -4.88
N GLN A 54 -5.47 4.19 -4.93
CA GLN A 54 -6.09 4.78 -6.12
C GLN A 54 -5.13 4.80 -7.31
N ILE A 55 -3.87 5.19 -7.11
CA ILE A 55 -2.84 5.18 -8.13
C ILE A 55 -2.66 3.76 -8.67
N GLN A 56 -2.52 2.75 -7.81
CA GLN A 56 -2.41 1.35 -8.23
C GLN A 56 -3.59 0.90 -9.10
N ARG A 57 -4.82 1.28 -8.75
CA ARG A 57 -6.01 0.95 -9.55
C ARG A 57 -5.99 1.63 -10.92
N LEU A 58 -5.54 2.88 -10.98
CA LEU A 58 -5.40 3.61 -12.23
C LEU A 58 -4.29 3.01 -13.09
N ASP A 59 -3.15 2.63 -12.51
CA ASP A 59 -2.07 1.94 -13.22
C ASP A 59 -2.55 0.62 -13.81
N ILE A 60 -3.31 -0.17 -13.04
CA ILE A 60 -3.95 -1.40 -13.52
C ILE A 60 -4.87 -1.08 -14.70
N ALA A 61 -5.73 -0.06 -14.61
CA ALA A 61 -6.66 0.32 -15.68
C ALA A 61 -5.93 0.79 -16.94
N LEU A 62 -4.82 1.53 -16.78
CA LEU A 62 -4.00 2.04 -17.87
C LEU A 62 -3.04 1.01 -18.44
N ALA A 63 -2.89 -0.14 -17.80
CA ALA A 63 -1.96 -1.19 -18.21
C ALA A 63 -2.18 -1.56 -19.70
N PRO A 64 -1.11 -1.67 -20.50
CA PRO A 64 -1.22 -1.84 -21.95
C PRO A 64 -2.11 -3.01 -22.38
N HIS A 65 -2.07 -4.11 -21.61
CA HIS A 65 -2.83 -5.32 -21.90
C HIS A 65 -4.36 -5.12 -21.88
N ASN A 66 -4.88 -4.08 -21.22
CA ASN A 66 -6.32 -3.77 -21.24
C ASN A 66 -6.79 -3.14 -22.56
N LYS A 67 -5.86 -2.65 -23.39
CA LYS A 67 -6.17 -2.04 -24.69
C LYS A 67 -5.90 -2.98 -25.86
N LEU A 68 -5.31 -4.14 -25.59
CA LEU A 68 -4.97 -5.11 -26.63
C LEU A 68 -6.24 -5.87 -27.06
N PRO A 69 -6.45 -6.04 -28.37
CA PRO A 69 -7.45 -6.96 -28.87
C PRO A 69 -7.20 -8.40 -28.39
N PHE A 70 -8.28 -9.20 -28.38
CA PHE A 70 -8.24 -10.60 -27.98
C PHE A 70 -7.16 -11.39 -28.74
N GLU A 71 -7.04 -11.18 -30.04
CA GLU A 71 -6.13 -11.90 -30.94
C GLU A 71 -4.66 -11.62 -30.59
N ILE A 72 -4.37 -10.38 -30.18
CA ILE A 72 -3.02 -9.97 -29.80
C ILE A 72 -2.65 -10.59 -28.44
N LEU A 73 -3.58 -10.59 -27.48
CA LEU A 73 -3.38 -11.26 -26.19
C LEU A 73 -3.18 -12.77 -26.37
N LEU A 74 -4.03 -13.40 -27.18
CA LEU A 74 -3.91 -14.82 -27.52
C LEU A 74 -2.53 -15.13 -28.12
N ARG A 75 -2.09 -14.32 -29.09
CA ARG A 75 -0.78 -14.51 -29.73
C ARG A 75 0.37 -14.35 -28.74
N ILE A 76 0.29 -13.40 -27.81
CA ILE A 76 1.27 -13.27 -26.72
C ILE A 76 1.28 -14.53 -25.86
N PHE A 77 0.11 -15.06 -25.49
CA PHE A 77 0.03 -16.26 -24.66
C PHE A 77 0.61 -17.49 -25.36
N GLU A 78 0.36 -17.67 -26.65
CA GLU A 78 0.99 -18.73 -27.47
C GLU A 78 2.51 -18.65 -27.46
N LEU A 79 3.07 -17.44 -27.49
CA LEU A 79 4.51 -17.24 -27.42
C LEU A 79 5.08 -17.49 -26.02
N CYS A 80 4.31 -17.16 -24.97
CA CYS A 80 4.74 -17.35 -23.57
C CYS A 80 4.48 -18.77 -23.02
N CYS A 81 3.56 -19.52 -23.64
CA CYS A 81 3.12 -20.85 -23.23
C CYS A 81 3.41 -21.88 -24.33
N ASP A 82 4.66 -21.91 -24.80
CA ASP A 82 5.14 -22.83 -25.83
C ASP A 82 5.32 -24.28 -25.33
N LYS A 83 5.34 -24.46 -23.99
CA LYS A 83 5.45 -25.76 -23.33
C LYS A 83 4.09 -26.33 -22.96
N PRO A 84 3.96 -27.67 -22.91
CA PRO A 84 2.75 -28.32 -22.43
C PRO A 84 2.39 -27.85 -21.02
N ALA A 85 1.09 -27.83 -20.73
CA ALA A 85 0.60 -27.50 -19.40
C ALA A 85 1.11 -28.56 -18.39
N GLN A 86 1.82 -28.13 -17.36
CA GLN A 86 2.45 -29.02 -16.38
C GLN A 86 1.59 -29.18 -15.13
N ILE A 87 1.54 -30.40 -14.59
CA ILE A 87 0.96 -30.70 -13.28
C ILE A 87 2.08 -31.24 -12.38
N PRO A 88 2.33 -30.67 -11.19
CA PRO A 88 1.63 -29.53 -10.61
C PRO A 88 1.88 -28.24 -11.40
N ALA A 89 0.92 -27.31 -11.33
CA ALA A 89 0.96 -26.04 -12.06
C ALA A 89 2.15 -25.19 -11.60
N GLN A 90 3.26 -25.28 -12.34
CA GLN A 90 4.47 -24.52 -12.03
C GLN A 90 4.54 -23.23 -12.86
N ASN A 91 4.25 -23.31 -14.17
CA ASN A 91 4.46 -22.21 -15.12
C ASN A 91 3.43 -22.25 -16.27
N GLY A 92 3.50 -21.25 -17.17
CA GLY A 92 2.82 -21.28 -18.46
C GLY A 92 1.35 -20.89 -18.36
N ILE A 93 0.48 -21.64 -19.04
CA ILE A 93 -0.93 -21.22 -19.22
C ILE A 93 -1.69 -21.14 -17.90
N TYR A 94 -1.34 -21.98 -16.91
CA TYR A 94 -1.88 -21.88 -15.56
C TYR A 94 -1.60 -20.51 -14.96
N THR A 95 -0.34 -20.06 -14.93
CA THR A 95 0.04 -18.74 -14.42
C THR A 95 -0.72 -17.62 -15.12
N ILE A 96 -0.83 -17.67 -16.45
CA ILE A 96 -1.56 -16.67 -17.25
C ILE A 96 -3.05 -16.63 -16.87
N SER A 97 -3.68 -17.80 -16.71
CA SER A 97 -5.11 -17.92 -16.33
C SER A 97 -5.44 -17.36 -14.94
N HIS A 98 -4.44 -17.07 -14.12
CA HIS A 98 -4.60 -16.52 -12.77
C HIS A 98 -4.35 -15.01 -12.68
N VAL A 99 -4.00 -14.33 -13.79
CA VAL A 99 -3.74 -12.88 -13.81
C VAL A 99 -5.01 -12.06 -13.64
N CYS A 100 -6.02 -12.25 -14.50
CA CYS A 100 -7.31 -11.59 -14.41
C CYS A 100 -8.42 -12.41 -15.07
N SER A 101 -9.68 -11.98 -14.95
CA SER A 101 -10.84 -12.69 -15.54
C SER A 101 -10.78 -12.78 -17.05
N LEU A 102 -10.33 -11.73 -17.75
CA LEU A 102 -10.17 -11.73 -19.20
C LEU A 102 -9.12 -12.75 -19.64
N TRP A 103 -7.94 -12.75 -19.01
CA TRP A 103 -6.87 -13.69 -19.34
C TRP A 103 -7.28 -15.14 -19.08
N ARG A 104 -8.02 -15.37 -18.00
CA ARG A 104 -8.64 -16.67 -17.71
C ARG A 104 -9.61 -17.10 -18.80
N GLN A 105 -10.48 -16.20 -19.23
CA GLN A 105 -11.44 -16.49 -20.30
C GLN A 105 -10.72 -16.89 -21.59
N ILE A 106 -9.71 -16.11 -22.00
CA ILE A 106 -8.89 -16.40 -23.20
C ILE A 106 -8.22 -17.77 -23.07
N ALA A 107 -7.57 -18.04 -21.94
CA ALA A 107 -6.87 -19.30 -21.70
C ALA A 107 -7.83 -20.50 -21.77
N LEU A 108 -8.98 -20.42 -21.09
CA LEU A 108 -9.98 -21.50 -21.07
C LEU A 108 -10.72 -21.66 -22.40
N SER A 109 -10.93 -20.58 -23.15
CA SER A 109 -11.60 -20.61 -24.46
C SER A 109 -10.68 -21.06 -25.60
N THR A 110 -9.41 -21.35 -25.32
CA THR A 110 -8.41 -21.74 -26.32
C THR A 110 -7.99 -23.20 -26.10
N PRO A 111 -8.61 -24.18 -26.81
CA PRO A 111 -8.33 -25.60 -26.61
C PRO A 111 -6.88 -26.00 -26.81
N GLY A 112 -6.15 -25.29 -27.68
CA GLY A 112 -4.74 -25.57 -28.00
C GLY A 112 -3.83 -25.54 -26.78
N PHE A 113 -4.11 -24.69 -25.79
CA PHE A 113 -3.30 -24.64 -24.55
C PHE A 113 -3.46 -25.86 -23.66
N TRP A 114 -4.54 -26.62 -23.83
CA TRP A 114 -4.89 -27.78 -23.01
C TRP A 114 -4.77 -29.11 -23.77
N ALA A 115 -4.37 -29.06 -25.04
CA ALA A 115 -4.23 -30.24 -25.90
C ALA A 115 -3.04 -31.13 -25.50
N ASN A 116 -2.06 -30.59 -24.78
CA ASN A 116 -0.87 -31.30 -24.34
C ASN A 116 -0.58 -30.98 -22.86
N VAL A 117 -0.86 -31.96 -21.99
CA VAL A 117 -0.68 -31.86 -20.54
C VAL A 117 0.33 -32.91 -20.10
N SER A 118 1.37 -32.48 -19.37
CA SER A 118 2.38 -33.37 -18.80
C SER A 118 2.25 -33.45 -17.28
N ILE A 119 2.38 -34.66 -16.74
CA ILE A 119 2.31 -35.00 -15.30
C ILE A 119 3.72 -35.22 -14.76
#